data_AF-A0A510BCV8-F1
#
_entry.id   AF-A0A510BCV8-F1
#
_cell.length_a   1.000
_cell.length_b   1.000
_cell.length_c   1.000
_cell.angle_alpha   90.00
_cell.angle_beta   90.00
_cell.angle_gamma   90.00
#
_symmetry.space_group_name_H-M   'P 1'
#
loop_
_entity.id
_entity.type
_entity.pdbx_description
1 polymer ?
#
loop_
_entity_poly.entity_id
_entity_poly.type
_entity_poly.pdbx_seq_one_letter_code
_entity_poly.pdbx_strand_id
1 'polypeptide(L)'
;MLIPDIQYSLSQYSGVGIQYSIFQYSGVGIQYSIFQYSGVGIQYSIFQYSGVGIQYSIFQYSGVGIQYSIFQYSGVGIQYSIFQYSGVGIQYSIFQYSGVGIQYSIFQYSGVGIQYSIFQYSGVGIQYSIFQYSGVGIQYSLSSILE
;
A
#
# COMPACT_ATOMS: atom_id res chain seq x y z
N MET A 1 18.98 -12.94 26.07
CA MET A 1 18.38 -13.44 24.82
C MET A 1 16.92 -13.66 25.11
N LEU A 2 16.03 -12.75 24.70
CA LEU A 2 14.59 -12.92 24.86
C LEU A 2 14.14 -13.95 23.81
N ILE A 3 13.65 -15.11 24.28
CA ILE A 3 12.99 -16.08 23.40
C ILE A 3 11.65 -15.43 23.03
N PRO A 4 11.33 -15.21 21.74
CA PRO A 4 10.03 -14.67 21.37
C PRO A 4 8.95 -15.66 21.79
N ASP A 5 7.92 -15.17 22.48
CA ASP A 5 6.74 -15.99 22.82
C ASP A 5 6.06 -16.43 21.52
N ILE A 6 5.86 -17.74 21.37
CA ILE A 6 5.15 -18.34 20.25
C ILE A 6 3.77 -18.76 20.74
N GLN A 7 2.73 -18.15 20.17
CA GLN A 7 1.34 -18.42 20.53
C GLN A 7 0.52 -18.72 19.29
N TYR A 8 -0.41 -19.68 19.40
CA TYR A 8 -1.17 -20.19 18.26
C TYR A 8 -2.55 -19.51 18.11
N SER A 9 -3.22 -19.18 19.21
CA SER A 9 -4.53 -18.52 19.19
C SER A 9 -4.74 -17.69 20.46
N LEU A 10 -5.02 -16.41 20.31
CA LEU A 10 -5.27 -15.50 21.44
C LEU A 10 -6.35 -14.47 21.11
N SER A 11 -7.03 -13.95 22.12
CA SER A 11 -7.94 -12.82 21.95
C SER A 11 -7.18 -11.49 21.93
N GLN A 12 -6.28 -11.28 22.89
CA GLN A 12 -5.53 -10.03 23.06
C GLN A 12 -4.09 -10.31 23.51
N TYR A 13 -3.11 -9.69 22.85
CA TYR A 13 -1.71 -9.75 23.25
C TYR A 13 -1.06 -8.36 23.20
N SER A 14 -0.19 -8.09 24.18
CA SER A 14 0.70 -6.95 24.16
C SER A 14 2.12 -7.40 24.50
N GLY A 15 3.09 -7.06 23.65
CA GLY A 15 4.49 -7.44 23.86
C GLY A 15 5.27 -7.72 22.58
N VAL A 16 6.24 -8.63 22.68
CA VAL A 16 7.13 -9.00 21.58
C VAL A 16 7.04 -10.51 21.34
N GLY A 17 6.71 -10.93 20.12
CA GLY A 17 6.54 -12.36 19.84
C GLY A 17 6.14 -12.71 18.41
N ILE A 18 5.93 -14.00 18.17
CA ILE A 18 5.45 -14.56 16.91
C ILE A 18 4.05 -15.13 17.16
N GLN A 19 3.04 -14.72 16.40
CA GLN A 19 1.66 -15.19 16.62
C GLN A 19 1.00 -15.62 15.32
N TYR A 20 0.17 -16.67 15.42
CA TYR A 20 -0.49 -17.27 14.26
C TYR A 20 -1.91 -16.73 14.03
N SER A 21 -2.74 -16.65 15.08
CA SER A 21 -4.11 -16.13 15.01
C SER A 21 -4.41 -15.25 16.22
N ILE A 22 -4.70 -13.98 15.98
CA ILE A 22 -5.05 -13.05 17.07
C ILE A 22 -6.14 -12.06 16.67
N PHE A 23 -7.03 -11.76 17.61
CA PHE A 23 -8.04 -10.73 17.38
C PHE A 23 -7.45 -9.32 17.51
N GLN A 24 -6.73 -9.04 18.60
CA GLN A 24 -6.09 -7.74 18.84
C GLN A 24 -4.63 -7.89 19.27
N TYR A 25 -3.73 -7.18 18.61
CA TYR A 25 -2.30 -7.15 18.93
C TYR A 25 -1.77 -5.73 19.03
N SER A 26 -0.98 -5.45 20.07
CA SER A 26 -0.19 -4.22 20.18
C SER A 26 1.27 -4.55 20.54
N GLY A 27 2.22 -4.16 19.69
CA GLY A 27 3.65 -4.41 19.98
C GLY A 27 4.53 -4.62 18.75
N VAL A 28 5.56 -5.46 18.89
CA VAL A 28 6.56 -5.72 17.84
C VAL A 28 6.69 -7.21 17.55
N GLY A 29 6.56 -7.63 16.28
CA GLY A 29 6.66 -9.06 15.98
C GLY A 29 6.34 -9.50 14.55
N ILE A 30 6.33 -10.82 14.35
CA ILE A 30 5.96 -11.49 13.09
C ILE A 30 4.58 -12.13 13.26
N GLN A 31 3.66 -11.85 12.33
CA GLN A 31 2.25 -12.17 12.52
C GLN A 31 1.61 -12.77 11.27
N TYR A 32 0.84 -13.86 11.42
CA TYR A 32 0.23 -14.55 10.28
C TYR A 32 -1.21 -14.10 9.99
N SER A 33 -2.12 -14.16 10.97
CA SER A 33 -3.53 -13.75 10.82
C SER A 33 -3.98 -12.86 11.97
N ILE A 34 -4.24 -11.58 11.69
CA ILE A 34 -4.66 -10.60 12.71
C ILE A 34 -5.90 -9.82 12.27
N PHE A 35 -6.87 -9.67 13.17
CA PHE A 35 -7.99 -8.77 12.91
C PHE A 35 -7.58 -7.29 13.10
N GLN A 36 -7.01 -6.92 14.25
CA GLN A 36 -6.53 -5.56 14.55
C GLN A 36 -5.08 -5.56 15.04
N TYR A 37 -4.22 -4.81 14.35
CA TYR A 37 -2.81 -4.65 14.70
C TYR A 37 -2.43 -3.18 14.87
N SER A 38 -1.69 -2.89 15.95
CA SER A 38 -0.97 -1.62 16.12
C SER A 38 0.49 -1.85 16.52
N GLY A 39 1.45 -1.30 15.76
CA GLY A 39 2.88 -1.40 16.12
C GLY A 39 3.84 -1.55 14.94
N VAL A 40 4.93 -2.31 15.13
CA VAL A 40 6.00 -2.48 14.14
C VAL A 40 6.28 -3.96 13.83
N GLY A 41 6.37 -4.36 12.55
CA GLY A 41 6.70 -5.77 12.25
C GLY A 41 6.56 -6.23 10.80
N ILE A 42 6.53 -7.57 10.64
CA ILE A 42 6.29 -8.27 9.36
C ILE A 42 4.96 -9.02 9.48
N GLN A 43 4.05 -8.82 8.53
CA GLN A 43 2.70 -9.36 8.65
C GLN A 43 2.14 -9.95 7.34
N TYR A 44 1.43 -11.08 7.43
CA TYR A 44 0.92 -11.81 6.26
C TYR A 44 -0.53 -11.51 5.89
N SER A 45 -1.48 -11.61 6.83
CA SER A 45 -2.91 -11.37 6.61
C SER A 45 -3.51 -10.52 7.73
N ILE A 46 -3.89 -9.28 7.41
CA ILE A 46 -4.44 -8.32 8.39
C ILE A 46 -5.72 -7.67 7.89
N PHE A 47 -6.73 -7.58 8.77
CA PHE A 47 -7.91 -6.79 8.46
C PHE A 47 -7.66 -5.28 8.68
N GLN A 48 -7.17 -4.88 9.86
CA GLN A 48 -6.84 -3.49 10.18
C GLN A 48 -5.43 -3.35 10.74
N TYR A 49 -4.63 -2.49 10.11
CA TYR A 49 -3.26 -2.19 10.49
C TYR A 49 -3.03 -0.71 10.73
N SER A 50 -2.36 -0.37 11.84
CA SER A 50 -1.82 0.97 12.09
C SER A 50 -0.35 0.88 12.56
N GLY A 51 0.61 1.47 11.84
CA GLY A 51 2.02 1.46 12.25
C GLY A 51 3.07 1.45 11.14
N VAL A 52 4.21 0.77 11.36
CA VAL A 52 5.34 0.69 10.42
C VAL A 52 5.76 -0.76 10.12
N GLY A 53 5.95 -1.15 8.85
CA GLY A 53 6.44 -2.52 8.57
C GLY A 53 6.40 -3.01 7.11
N ILE A 54 6.53 -4.33 6.95
CA ILE A 54 6.43 -5.05 5.67
C ILE A 54 5.18 -5.95 5.70
N GLN A 55 4.30 -5.83 4.70
CA GLN A 55 3.02 -6.55 4.71
C GLN A 55 2.62 -7.19 3.38
N TYR A 56 1.99 -8.36 3.44
CA TYR A 56 1.61 -9.13 2.24
C TYR A 56 0.15 -8.97 1.82
N SER A 57 -0.82 -9.06 2.74
CA SER A 57 -2.26 -8.92 2.45
C SER A 57 -2.97 -8.13 3.55
N ILE A 58 -3.49 -6.95 3.21
CA ILE A 58 -4.17 -6.06 4.17
C ILE A 58 -5.50 -5.53 3.61
N PHE A 59 -6.55 -5.52 4.42
CA PHE A 59 -7.79 -4.84 4.06
C PHE A 59 -7.69 -3.32 4.28
N GLN A 60 -7.30 -2.88 5.49
CA GLN A 60 -7.13 -1.47 5.83
C GLN A 60 -5.77 -1.19 6.47
N TYR A 61 -5.03 -0.26 5.89
CA TYR A 61 -3.71 0.16 6.36
C TYR A 61 -3.62 1.66 6.59
N SER A 62 -3.06 2.05 7.73
CA SER A 62 -2.62 3.42 8.02
C SER A 62 -1.18 3.43 8.52
N GLY A 63 -0.26 4.15 7.86
CA GLY A 63 1.13 4.25 8.36
C GLY A 63 2.23 4.34 7.30
N VAL A 64 3.40 3.74 7.59
CA VAL A 64 4.59 3.78 6.70
C VAL A 64 5.17 2.39 6.43
N GLY A 65 5.44 2.00 5.17
CA GLY A 65 6.03 0.67 4.92
C GLY A 65 6.16 0.20 3.48
N ILE A 66 6.42 -1.11 3.33
CA ILE A 66 6.45 -1.83 2.04
C ILE A 66 5.29 -2.84 2.01
N GLN A 67 4.46 -2.82 0.96
CA GLN A 67 3.27 -3.67 0.91
C GLN A 67 2.99 -4.33 -0.44
N TYR A 68 2.49 -5.57 -0.43
CA TYR A 68 2.26 -6.35 -1.66
C TYR A 68 0.81 -6.33 -2.16
N SER A 69 -0.20 -6.49 -1.29
CA SER A 69 -1.63 -6.45 -1.65
C SER A 69 -2.45 -5.72 -0.59
N ILE A 70 -3.09 -4.59 -0.97
CA ILE A 70 -3.89 -3.79 -0.04
C ILE A 70 -5.23 -3.39 -0.66
N PHE A 71 -6.32 -3.46 0.11
CA PHE A 71 -7.60 -2.90 -0.32
C PHE A 71 -7.65 -1.36 -0.09
N GLN A 72 -7.36 -0.89 1.12
CA GLN A 72 -7.34 0.53 1.47
C GLN A 72 -6.05 0.92 2.18
N TYR A 73 -5.36 1.93 1.66
CA TYR A 73 -4.13 2.45 2.21
C TYR A 73 -4.19 3.97 2.44
N SER A 74 -3.72 4.41 3.61
CA SER A 74 -3.43 5.81 3.93
C SER A 74 -2.03 5.96 4.50
N GLY A 75 -1.14 6.76 3.90
CA GLY A 75 0.19 7.02 4.46
C GLY A 75 1.34 7.16 3.45
N VAL A 76 2.54 6.67 3.81
CA VAL A 76 3.77 6.80 2.99
C VAL A 76 4.47 5.46 2.74
N GLY A 77 4.84 5.10 1.50
CA GLY A 77 5.49 3.80 1.27
C GLY A 77 5.87 3.40 -0.15
N ILE A 78 6.28 2.12 -0.30
CA ILE A 78 6.44 1.41 -1.57
C ILE A 78 5.44 0.25 -1.67
N GLN A 79 4.61 0.18 -2.73
CA GLN A 79 3.58 -0.86 -2.81
C GLN A 79 3.37 -1.43 -4.21
N TYR A 80 2.94 -2.70 -4.24
CA TYR A 80 2.83 -3.47 -5.49
C TYR A 80 1.42 -3.55 -6.06
N SER A 81 0.39 -3.81 -5.24
CA SER A 81 -1.02 -3.89 -5.68
C SER A 81 -1.96 -3.24 -4.66
N ILE A 82 -2.69 -2.19 -5.07
CA ILE A 82 -3.61 -1.47 -4.19
C ILE A 82 -4.95 -1.18 -4.90
N PHE A 83 -6.06 -1.37 -4.20
CA PHE A 83 -7.36 -0.92 -4.70
C PHE A 83 -7.57 0.59 -4.49
N GLN A 84 -7.39 1.08 -3.26
CA GLN A 84 -7.53 2.50 -2.91
C GLN A 84 -6.31 3.01 -2.13
N TYR A 85 -5.68 4.07 -2.63
CA TYR A 85 -4.53 4.71 -2.00
C TYR A 85 -4.75 6.21 -1.79
N SER A 86 -4.39 6.69 -0.59
CA SER A 86 -4.27 8.11 -0.26
C SER A 86 -2.91 8.39 0.41
N GLY A 87 -2.07 9.25 -0.17
CA GLY A 87 -0.80 9.63 0.48
C GLY A 87 0.39 9.91 -0.45
N VAL A 88 1.60 9.54 -0.01
CA VAL A 88 2.86 9.80 -0.73
C VAL A 88 3.70 8.53 -0.95
N GLY A 89 4.14 8.21 -2.17
CA GLY A 89 4.98 7.01 -2.35
C GLY A 89 5.30 6.56 -3.78
N ILE A 90 5.89 5.36 -3.88
CA ILE A 90 6.22 4.68 -5.14
C ILE A 90 5.32 3.45 -5.30
N GLN A 91 4.62 3.31 -6.42
CA GLN A 91 3.57 2.30 -6.55
C GLN A 91 3.58 1.60 -7.91
N TYR A 92 3.33 0.29 -7.94
CA TYR A 92 3.35 -0.49 -9.18
C TYR A 92 1.98 -0.67 -9.85
N SER A 93 0.95 -1.09 -9.12
CA SER A 93 -0.41 -1.30 -9.65
C SER A 93 -1.48 -0.75 -8.72
N ILE A 94 -2.29 0.21 -9.20
CA ILE A 94 -3.35 0.85 -8.40
C ILE A 94 -4.65 0.99 -9.19
N PHE A 95 -5.78 0.71 -8.53
CA PHE A 95 -7.09 1.05 -9.10
C PHE A 95 -7.43 2.53 -8.90
N GLN A 96 -7.36 3.05 -7.67
CA GLN A 96 -7.64 4.45 -7.34
C GLN A 96 -6.52 5.07 -6.49
N TYR A 97 -5.94 6.17 -6.98
CA TYR A 97 -4.89 6.91 -6.28
C TYR A 97 -5.27 8.37 -6.06
N SER A 98 -5.04 8.86 -4.84
CA SER A 98 -5.03 10.29 -4.51
C SER A 98 -3.73 10.67 -3.77
N GLY A 99 -2.99 11.68 -4.25
CA GLY A 99 -1.81 12.19 -3.52
C GLY A 99 -0.60 12.56 -4.38
N VAL A 100 0.62 12.30 -3.88
CA VAL A 100 1.88 12.68 -4.54
C VAL A 100 2.84 11.51 -4.71
N GLY A 101 3.37 11.23 -5.90
CA GLY A 101 4.31 10.11 -6.05
C GLY A 101 4.72 9.69 -7.45
N ILE A 102 5.49 8.59 -7.52
CA ILE A 102 5.95 7.93 -8.75
C ILE A 102 5.17 6.63 -8.95
N GLN A 103 4.53 6.42 -10.09
CA GLN A 103 3.64 5.26 -10.25
C GLN A 103 3.73 4.61 -11.63
N TYR A 104 3.61 3.29 -11.67
CA TYR A 104 3.79 2.51 -12.90
C TYR A 104 2.48 2.20 -13.65
N SER A 105 1.44 1.70 -12.97
CA SER A 105 0.15 1.37 -13.59
C SER A 105 -1.03 1.82 -12.73
N ILE A 106 -1.88 2.71 -13.26
CA ILE A 106 -3.04 3.24 -12.52
C ILE A 106 -4.30 3.30 -13.39
N PHE A 107 -5.44 2.86 -12.85
CA PHE A 107 -6.73 3.10 -13.49
C PHE A 107 -7.23 4.54 -13.31
N GLN A 108 -7.29 5.06 -12.07
CA GLN A 108 -7.70 6.43 -11.75
C GLN A 108 -6.68 7.15 -10.86
N TYR A 109 -6.17 8.29 -11.31
CA TYR A 109 -5.21 9.13 -10.58
C TYR A 109 -5.76 10.54 -10.36
N SER A 110 -5.61 11.05 -9.13
CA SER A 110 -5.82 12.45 -8.76
C SER A 110 -4.65 12.98 -7.92
N GLY A 111 -3.81 13.88 -8.43
CA GLY A 111 -2.66 14.34 -7.64
C GLY A 111 -1.49 15.02 -8.37
N VAL A 112 -0.29 14.92 -7.79
CA VAL A 112 0.96 15.45 -8.38
C VAL A 112 2.04 14.37 -8.51
N GLY A 113 2.68 14.19 -9.67
CA GLY A 113 3.73 13.16 -9.78
C GLY A 113 4.25 12.75 -11.15
N ILE A 114 5.03 11.67 -11.18
CA ILE A 114 5.61 11.06 -12.40
C ILE A 114 4.94 9.71 -12.65
N GLN A 115 4.43 9.49 -13.85
CA GLN A 115 3.50 8.40 -14.12
C GLN A 115 3.81 7.66 -15.43
N TYR A 116 3.87 6.33 -15.40
CA TYR A 116 4.20 5.53 -16.59
C TYR A 116 2.97 5.15 -17.42
N SER A 117 1.94 4.51 -16.82
CA SER A 117 0.73 4.06 -17.52
C SER A 117 -0.54 4.42 -16.74
N ILE A 118 -1.41 5.25 -17.30
CA ILE A 118 -2.66 5.69 -16.65
C ILE A 118 -3.87 5.64 -17.60
N PHE A 119 -5.00 5.12 -17.11
CA PHE A 119 -6.27 5.21 -17.83
C PHE A 119 -6.94 6.60 -17.67
N GLN A 120 -7.13 7.08 -16.43
CA GLN A 120 -7.73 8.38 -16.13
C GLN A 120 -6.84 9.21 -15.20
N TYR A 121 -6.51 10.44 -15.60
CA TYR A 121 -5.66 11.35 -14.83
C TYR A 121 -6.32 12.71 -14.60
N SER A 122 -6.23 13.17 -13.36
CA SER A 122 -6.50 14.54 -12.94
C SER A 122 -5.32 15.07 -12.11
N GLY A 123 -4.65 16.15 -12.52
CA GLY A 123 -3.52 16.64 -11.71
C GLY A 123 -2.41 17.43 -12.40
N VAL A 124 -1.23 17.44 -11.76
CA VAL A 124 -0.01 18.08 -12.27
C VAL A 124 1.16 17.10 -12.35
N GLY A 125 1.89 16.98 -13.47
CA GLY A 125 2.96 15.98 -13.54
C GLY A 125 3.63 15.69 -14.89
N ILE A 126 4.45 14.64 -14.89
CA ILE A 126 5.09 14.07 -16.08
C ILE A 126 4.46 12.70 -16.36
N GLN A 127 4.05 12.43 -17.60
CA GLN A 127 3.34 11.21 -17.99
C GLN A 127 3.93 10.55 -19.23
N TYR A 128 4.02 9.21 -19.27
CA TYR A 128 4.55 8.44 -20.40
C TYR A 128 3.50 7.70 -21.25
N SER A 129 2.32 7.40 -20.73
CA SER A 129 1.22 6.76 -21.46
C SER A 129 -0.11 7.04 -20.76
N ILE A 130 -1.03 7.72 -21.44
CA ILE A 130 -2.29 8.16 -20.86
C ILE A 130 -3.46 8.06 -21.83
N PHE A 131 -4.61 7.59 -21.35
CA PHE A 131 -5.82 7.47 -22.17
C PHE A 131 -6.73 8.70 -22.03
N GLN A 132 -7.01 9.15 -20.80
CA GLN A 132 -7.82 10.33 -20.50
C GLN A 132 -7.06 11.28 -19.57
N TYR A 133 -6.98 12.56 -19.95
CA TYR A 133 -6.20 13.56 -19.24
C TYR A 133 -6.97 14.85 -18.97
N SER A 134 -6.90 15.33 -17.74
CA SER A 134 -7.35 16.65 -17.30
C SER A 134 -6.34 17.25 -16.33
N GLY A 135 -5.45 18.14 -16.77
CA GLY A 135 -4.42 18.66 -15.88
C GLY A 135 -3.38 19.55 -16.55
N VAL A 136 -2.27 19.78 -15.84
CA VAL A 136 -1.11 20.53 -16.35
C VAL A 136 0.15 19.67 -16.27
N GLY A 137 0.89 19.49 -17.37
CA GLY A 137 1.98 18.52 -17.35
C GLY A 137 2.68 18.29 -18.69
N ILE A 138 3.74 17.48 -18.64
CA ILE A 138 4.52 17.05 -19.81
C ILE A 138 4.10 15.63 -20.16
N GLN A 139 3.59 15.46 -21.38
CA GLN A 139 3.14 14.17 -21.89
C GLN A 139 4.12 13.64 -22.94
N TYR A 140 4.62 12.44 -22.69
CA TYR A 140 5.21 11.59 -23.70
C TYR A 140 4.14 10.57 -24.06
N SER A 141 3.80 10.44 -25.34
CA SER A 141 2.82 9.45 -25.81
C SER A 141 3.48 8.59 -26.88
N LEU A 142 3.71 7.31 -26.60
CA LEU A 142 4.08 6.34 -27.64
C LEU A 142 2.79 5.76 -28.23
N SER A 143 2.22 6.44 -29.22
CA SER A 143 1.30 5.76 -30.13
C SER A 143 2.15 4.79 -30.96
N SER A 144 2.10 3.49 -30.69
CA SER A 144 2.47 2.54 -31.74
C SER A 144 1.50 2.77 -32.88
N ILE A 145 2.02 3.28 -34.00
CA ILE A 145 1.31 3.24 -35.28
C ILE A 145 1.05 1.75 -35.52
N LEU A 146 -0.21 1.33 -35.40
CA LEU A 146 -0.66 0.08 -35.99
C LEU A 146 -0.79 0.38 -37.50
N GLU A 147 0.21 -0.05 -38.27
CA GLU A 147 -0.01 -0.37 -39.69
C GLU A 147 -0.90 -1.61 -39.80
#